data_AF-A0A645HHX3-F1
#
_entry.id   AF-A0A645HHX3-F1
#
_cell.length_a   1.000
_cell.length_b   1.000
_cell.length_c   1.000
_cell.angle_alpha   90.00
_cell.angle_beta   90.00
_cell.angle_gamma   90.00
#
_symmetry.space_group_name_H-M   'P 1'
#
loop_
_entity.id
_entity.type
_entity.pdbx_description
1 polymer ?
#
loop_
_entity_poly.entity_id
_entity_poly.type
_entity_poly.pdbx_seq_one_letter_code
_entity_poly.pdbx_strand_id
1 'polypeptide(L)'
;MKAVWSYLSDKLIIPVAAINKEIVVERLTGNQVGEKLVSRLKNILNTCEYARFAPNSGQQEMGNLYEETIEVISQLEDVIKK
;
A
#
# COMPACT_ATOMS: atom_id res chain seq x y z
N MET A 1 -9.21 -4.00 1.37
CA MET A 1 -8.01 -4.52 0.67
C MET A 1 -8.09 -4.52 -0.85
N LYS A 2 -9.15 -5.02 -1.49
CA LYS A 2 -9.22 -5.11 -2.97
C LYS A 2 -9.05 -3.75 -3.68
N ALA A 3 -9.55 -2.66 -3.08
CA ALA A 3 -9.42 -1.31 -3.60
C ALA A 3 -7.96 -0.82 -3.69
N VAL A 4 -7.14 -1.05 -2.65
CA VAL A 4 -5.72 -0.63 -2.63
C VAL A 4 -4.92 -1.36 -3.70
N TRP A 5 -5.10 -2.67 -3.83
CA TRP A 5 -4.44 -3.46 -4.87
C TRP A 5 -4.88 -3.08 -6.28
N SER A 6 -6.17 -2.81 -6.49
CA SER A 6 -6.69 -2.34 -7.78
C SER A 6 -6.12 -0.97 -8.14
N TYR A 7 -6.01 -0.06 -7.17
CA TYR A 7 -5.42 1.26 -7.36
C TYR A 7 -3.93 1.17 -7.72
N LEU A 8 -3.15 0.37 -6.97
CA LEU A 8 -1.73 0.18 -7.25
C LEU A 8 -1.51 -0.49 -8.62
N SER A 9 -2.35 -1.47 -8.97
CA SER A 9 -2.33 -2.15 -10.27
C SER A 9 -2.54 -1.17 -11.42
N ASP A 10 -3.49 -0.26 -11.29
CA ASP A 10 -3.77 0.78 -12.27
C ASP A 10 -2.59 1.76 -12.40
N LYS A 11 -2.16 2.36 -11.27
CA LYS A 11 -1.10 3.38 -11.26
C LYS A 11 0.26 2.88 -11.70
N LEU A 12 0.60 1.64 -11.34
CA LEU A 12 1.90 1.05 -11.67
C LEU A 12 1.88 0.30 -13.00
N ILE A 13 0.71 0.21 -13.65
CA ILE A 13 0.47 -0.52 -14.89
C ILE A 13 0.90 -1.99 -14.74
N ILE A 14 0.47 -2.60 -13.64
CA ILE A 14 0.75 -4.00 -13.31
C ILE A 14 -0.56 -4.79 -13.40
N PRO A 15 -0.63 -5.93 -14.09
CA PRO A 15 -1.82 -6.77 -14.10
C PRO A 15 -2.22 -7.19 -12.67
N VAL A 16 -3.51 -7.10 -12.32
CA VAL A 16 -4.02 -7.54 -10.99
C VAL A 16 -3.65 -9.00 -10.67
N ALA A 17 -3.51 -9.85 -11.69
CA ALA A 17 -3.10 -11.24 -11.51
C ALA A 17 -1.60 -11.42 -11.17
N ALA A 18 -0.78 -10.43 -11.52
CA ALA A 18 0.66 -10.45 -11.29
C ALA A 18 1.08 -9.60 -10.08
N ILE A 19 0.25 -8.61 -9.68
CA ILE A 19 0.61 -7.67 -8.62
C ILE A 19 0.83 -8.39 -7.28
N ASN A 20 1.94 -8.07 -6.64
CA ASN A 20 2.28 -8.50 -5.29
C ASN A 20 3.13 -7.43 -4.60
N LYS A 21 3.36 -7.61 -3.29
CA LYS A 21 4.09 -6.64 -2.47
C LYS A 21 5.50 -6.35 -3.00
N GLU A 22 6.19 -7.35 -3.53
CA GLU A 22 7.56 -7.21 -4.04
C GLU A 22 7.59 -6.36 -5.31
N ILE A 23 6.71 -6.65 -6.28
CA ILE A 23 6.61 -5.88 -7.52
C ILE A 23 6.21 -4.43 -7.25
N VAL A 24 5.28 -4.21 -6.31
CA VAL A 24 4.88 -2.84 -5.92
C VAL A 24 6.09 -2.10 -5.36
N VAL A 25 6.84 -2.70 -4.44
CA VAL A 25 8.03 -2.08 -3.84
C VAL A 25 9.09 -1.78 -4.90
N GLU A 26 9.40 -2.75 -5.76
CA GLU A 26 10.37 -2.58 -6.85
C GLU A 26 9.97 -1.42 -7.76
N ARG A 27 8.70 -1.37 -8.17
CA ARG A 27 8.20 -0.33 -9.06
C ARG A 27 8.25 1.05 -8.40
N LEU A 28 7.86 1.15 -7.13
CA LEU A 28 7.91 2.42 -6.39
C LEU A 28 9.35 2.91 -6.22
N THR A 29 10.28 2.04 -5.87
CA THR A 29 11.70 2.38 -5.80
C THR A 29 12.24 2.82 -7.17
N GLY A 30 11.82 2.16 -8.25
CA GLY A 30 12.16 2.55 -9.62
C GLY A 30 11.61 3.93 -10.03
N ASN A 31 10.45 4.33 -9.49
CA ASN A 31 9.88 5.67 -9.65
C ASN A 31 10.49 6.71 -8.69
N GLN A 32 11.64 6.40 -8.06
CA GLN A 32 12.33 7.28 -7.11
C GLN A 32 11.49 7.67 -5.88
N VAL A 33 10.49 6.86 -5.55
CA VAL A 33 9.70 7.04 -4.34
C VAL A 33 10.59 6.83 -3.13
N GLY A 34 10.55 7.77 -2.18
CA GLY A 34 11.38 7.72 -0.98
C GLY A 34 11.15 6.45 -0.15
N GLU A 35 12.23 5.87 0.36
CA GLU A 35 12.22 4.61 1.12
C GLU A 35 11.26 4.64 2.32
N LYS A 36 11.13 5.80 2.98
CA LYS A 36 10.16 6.02 4.07
C LYS A 36 8.72 5.76 3.63
N LEU A 37 8.32 6.25 2.46
CA LEU A 37 6.97 6.10 1.93
C LEU A 37 6.70 4.65 1.51
N VAL A 38 7.70 4.02 0.88
CA VAL A 38 7.65 2.59 0.52
C VAL A 38 7.52 1.72 1.77
N SER A 39 8.27 2.02 2.84
CA SER A 39 8.21 1.28 4.10
C SER A 39 6.86 1.41 4.79
N ARG A 40 6.25 2.61 4.78
CA ARG A 40 4.89 2.82 5.30
C ARG A 40 3.87 2.00 4.52
N LEU A 41 3.93 2.00 3.19
CA LEU A 41 3.05 1.17 2.36
C LEU A 41 3.20 -0.32 2.69
N LYS A 42 4.44 -0.82 2.84
CA LYS A 42 4.70 -2.21 3.25
C LYS A 42 4.07 -2.54 4.60
N ASN A 43 4.16 -1.62 5.56
CA ASN A 43 3.55 -1.79 6.88
C ASN A 43 2.03 -1.92 6.75
N ILE A 44 1.38 -1.03 5.98
CA ILE A 44 -0.06 -1.08 5.74
C ILE A 44 -0.49 -2.43 5.16
N LEU A 45 0.22 -2.90 4.13
CA LEU A 45 -0.07 -4.17 3.48
C LEU A 45 0.05 -5.33 4.47
N ASN A 46 1.13 -5.37 5.26
CA ASN A 46 1.34 -6.39 6.29
C ASN A 46 0.24 -6.36 7.37
N THR A 47 -0.13 -5.18 7.87
CA THR A 47 -1.17 -5.03 8.90
C THR A 47 -2.53 -5.47 8.37
N CYS A 48 -2.87 -5.14 7.13
CA CYS A 48 -4.10 -5.64 6.52
C CYS A 48 -4.08 -7.16 6.27
N GLU A 49 -2.93 -7.76 5.94
CA GLU A 49 -2.79 -9.21 5.89
C GLU A 49 -3.02 -9.81 7.29
N TYR A 50 -2.35 -9.28 8.30
CA TYR A 50 -2.45 -9.75 9.68
C TYR A 50 -3.88 -9.66 10.23
N ALA A 51 -4.56 -8.53 10.02
CA ALA A 51 -5.95 -8.33 10.45
C ALA A 51 -6.92 -9.30 9.78
N ARG A 52 -6.63 -9.73 8.54
CA ARG A 52 -7.42 -10.76 7.85
C ARG A 52 -7.28 -12.13 8.53
N PHE A 53 -6.12 -12.43 9.11
CA PHE A 53 -5.85 -13.70 9.80
C PHE A 53 -6.21 -13.65 11.31
N ALA A 54 -6.16 -12.48 11.95
CA ALA A 54 -6.42 -12.30 13.38
C ALA A 54 -7.28 -11.05 13.66
N PRO A 55 -8.60 -11.09 13.39
CA PRO A 55 -9.48 -9.92 13.47
C PRO A 55 -9.78 -9.42 14.90
N ASN A 56 -9.50 -10.20 15.95
CA ASN A 56 -9.89 -9.89 17.34
C ASN A 56 -8.91 -8.99 18.12
N SER A 57 -7.79 -8.56 17.54
CA SER A 57 -6.71 -7.91 18.31
C SER A 57 -6.54 -6.41 18.09
N GLY A 58 -7.33 -5.73 17.25
CA GLY A 58 -6.91 -4.40 16.75
C GLY A 58 -8.00 -3.47 16.23
N GLN A 59 -9.13 -3.33 16.94
CA GLN A 59 -10.19 -2.42 16.49
C GLN A 59 -9.77 -0.94 16.50
N GLN A 60 -8.89 -0.53 17.43
CA GLN A 60 -8.31 0.81 17.47
C GLN A 60 -7.20 0.98 16.42
N GLU A 61 -6.37 -0.04 16.22
CA GLU A 61 -5.30 -0.09 15.21
C GLU A 61 -5.86 0.05 13.78
N MET A 62 -7.08 -0.44 13.53
CA MET A 62 -7.75 -0.30 12.23
C MET A 62 -8.11 1.14 11.86
N GLY A 63 -8.46 1.99 12.83
CA GLY A 63 -8.79 3.39 12.58
C GLY A 63 -7.58 4.17 12.08
N ASN A 64 -6.48 4.10 12.83
CA ASN A 64 -5.21 4.73 12.45
C ASN A 64 -4.66 4.17 11.13
N LEU A 65 -4.80 2.85 10.89
CA LEU A 65 -4.36 2.23 9.65
C LEU A 65 -5.08 2.78 8.43
N TYR A 66 -6.38 3.06 8.55
CA TYR A 66 -7.16 3.61 7.45
C TYR A 66 -6.68 5.01 7.07
N GLU A 67 -6.50 5.89 8.06
CA GLU A 67 -5.97 7.24 7.83
C GLU A 67 -4.55 7.20 7.25
N GLU A 68 -3.67 6.35 7.79
CA GLU A 68 -2.32 6.15 7.26
C GLU A 68 -2.34 5.66 5.81
N THR A 69 -3.28 4.76 5.48
CA THR A 69 -3.45 4.26 4.11
C THR A 69 -3.81 5.38 3.14
N ILE A 70 -4.76 6.25 3.52
CA ILE A 70 -5.17 7.38 2.68
C ILE A 70 -4.01 8.36 2.52
N GLU A 71 -3.29 8.67 3.59
CA GLU A 71 -2.13 9.57 3.55
C GLU A 71 -1.03 9.05 2.62
N VAL A 72 -0.69 7.76 2.74
CA VAL A 72 0.34 7.12 1.91
C VAL A 72 -0.09 7.07 0.45
N ILE A 73 -1.34 6.73 0.14
CA ILE A 73 -1.85 6.73 -1.23
C ILE A 73 -1.81 8.13 -1.83
N SER A 74 -2.20 9.15 -1.07
CA SER A 74 -2.17 10.55 -1.53
C SER A 74 -0.74 11.02 -1.85
N GLN A 75 0.23 10.70 -0.98
CA GLN A 75 1.64 11.00 -1.24
C GLN A 75 2.18 10.24 -2.45
N LEU A 76 1.77 8.98 -2.63
CA LEU A 76 2.14 8.19 -3.81
C LEU A 76 1.59 8.81 -5.10
N GLU A 77 0.36 9.34 -5.07
CA GLU A 77 -0.19 10.06 -6.23
C GLU A 77 0.61 11.30 -6.59
N ASP A 78 1.05 12.08 -5.62
CA ASP A 78 1.85 13.29 -5.85
C ASP A 78 3.19 12.95 -6.51
N VAL A 79 3.83 11.88 -6.04
CA VAL A 79 5.14 11.43 -6.55
C VAL A 79 5.02 10.81 -7.94
N ILE A 80 3.99 9.99 -8.19
CA ILE A 80 3.81 9.25 -9.47
C ILE A 80 3.16 10.13 -10.55
N LYS A 81 2.48 11.24 -10.21
CA LYS A 81 1.92 12.17 -11.20
C LYS A 81 2.96 13.01 -11.96
N LYS A 82 4.24 12.95 -11.58
CA LYS A 82 5.35 13.59 -12.32
C LYS A 82 5.86 12.69 -13.43
#